data_AF-A0A6D2C1P0-F1
#
_entry.id   AF-A0A6D2C1P0-F1
#
_cell.length_a   1.000
_cell.length_b   1.000
_cell.length_c   1.000
_cell.angle_alpha   90.00
_cell.angle_beta   90.00
_cell.angle_gamma   90.00
#
_symmetry.space_group_name_H-M   'P 1'
#
loop_
_entity.id
_entity.type
_entity.pdbx_description
1 polymer ?
#
loop_
_entity_poly.entity_id
_entity_poly.type
_entity_poly.pdbx_seq_one_letter_code
_entity_poly.pdbx_strand_id
1 'polypeptide(L)'
;MLAIIFFIIIPLVLFFYFKYNIGSIIVILFLLFIFYYTPYSYYLEPSFHKFRNICKLDPEIYQANGGKIDEEYYNKVLKYFDTSLDTMDWNNKNSLRTNDRGILVYRLEKYFEDGRINFSIGFYFKDKNAKKSSIDKVSFYATWDNYRIFPAGNEGTGFYLSGDWEDCDYFKKGLNNAK
;
A
#
# COMPACT_ATOMS: atom_id res chain seq x y z
N MET A 1 16.60 9.53 -8.16
CA MET A 1 17.84 10.28 -8.45
C MET A 1 17.56 11.78 -8.66
N LEU A 2 16.68 12.17 -9.59
CA LEU A 2 16.28 13.58 -9.78
C LEU A 2 15.71 14.26 -8.51
N ALA A 3 14.83 13.59 -7.76
CA ALA A 3 14.25 14.16 -6.54
C ALA A 3 15.30 14.42 -5.43
N ILE A 4 16.30 13.54 -5.29
CA ILE A 4 17.39 13.72 -4.33
C ILE A 4 18.23 14.95 -4.70
N ILE A 5 18.48 15.15 -6.00
CA ILE A 5 19.21 16.32 -6.48
C ILE A 5 18.44 17.60 -6.15
N PHE A 6 17.14 17.66 -6.47
CA PHE A 6 16.33 18.86 -6.28
C PHE A 6 16.03 19.21 -4.83
N PHE A 7 15.73 18.23 -3.99
CA PHE A 7 15.24 18.47 -2.63
C PHE A 7 16.33 18.32 -1.55
N ILE A 8 17.50 17.79 -1.89
CA ILE A 8 18.61 17.64 -0.93
C ILE A 8 19.84 18.40 -1.44
N ILE A 9 20.33 18.12 -2.65
CA ILE A 9 21.60 18.69 -3.13
C ILE A 9 21.50 20.19 -3.44
N ILE A 10 20.48 20.64 -4.17
CA ILE A 10 20.28 22.07 -4.49
C ILE A 10 20.13 22.92 -3.21
N PRO A 11 19.25 22.59 -2.25
CA PRO A 11 19.16 23.34 -1.00
C PRO A 11 20.50 23.37 -0.23
N LEU A 12 21.25 22.25 -0.24
CA LEU A 12 22.55 22.17 0.43
C LEU A 12 23.61 23.05 -0.25
N VAL A 13 23.62 23.14 -1.58
CA VAL A 13 24.50 24.07 -2.33
C VAL A 13 24.10 25.52 -2.07
N LEU A 14 22.80 25.84 -2.08
CA LEU A 14 22.31 27.18 -1.75
C LEU A 14 22.64 27.57 -0.29
N PHE A 15 22.64 26.60 0.64
CA PHE A 15 23.04 26.81 2.03
C PHE A 15 24.49 27.31 2.15
N PHE A 16 25.42 26.68 1.44
CA PHE A 16 26.83 27.11 1.40
C PHE A 16 27.00 28.43 0.65
N TYR A 17 26.25 28.65 -0.43
CA TYR A 17 26.33 29.85 -1.25
C TYR A 17 25.86 31.12 -0.51
N PHE A 18 24.74 31.04 0.22
CA PHE A 18 24.16 32.19 0.92
C PHE A 18 24.78 32.48 2.30
N LYS A 19 25.91 31.85 2.64
CA LYS A 19 26.76 32.21 3.79
C LYS A 19 25.96 32.36 5.10
N TYR A 20 25.27 31.29 5.53
CA TYR A 20 24.63 31.14 6.84
C TYR A 20 23.89 32.39 7.37
N ASN A 21 22.99 32.97 6.58
CA ASN A 21 22.07 34.01 7.05
C ASN A 21 20.68 33.41 7.37
N ILE A 22 19.89 34.10 8.19
CA ILE A 22 18.56 33.66 8.63
C ILE A 22 17.62 33.36 7.45
N GLY A 23 17.75 34.11 6.35
CA GLY A 23 17.00 33.86 5.11
C GLY A 23 17.31 32.50 4.48
N SER A 24 18.58 32.07 4.52
CA SER A 24 19.01 30.77 3.97
C SER A 24 18.41 29.60 4.76
N ILE A 25 18.29 29.74 6.08
CA ILE A 25 17.66 28.74 6.95
C ILE A 25 16.16 28.62 6.63
N ILE A 26 15.46 29.74 6.45
CA ILE A 26 14.03 29.76 6.10
C ILE A 26 13.78 29.05 4.77
N VAL A 27 14.59 29.32 3.75
CA VAL A 27 14.46 28.67 2.43
C VAL A 27 14.64 27.15 2.52
N ILE A 28 15.59 26.68 3.33
CA ILE A 28 15.81 25.24 3.52
C ILE A 28 14.65 24.59 4.26
N LEU A 29 14.16 25.22 5.34
CA LEU A 29 12.98 24.72 6.05
C LEU A 29 11.76 24.66 5.14
N PHE A 30 11.57 25.65 4.26
CA PHE A 30 10.50 25.66 3.28
C PHE A 30 10.63 24.52 2.25
N LEU A 31 11.82 24.26 1.74
CA LEU A 31 12.07 23.16 0.80
C LEU A 31 11.90 21.79 1.47
N LEU A 32 12.34 21.63 2.72
CA LEU A 32 12.13 20.42 3.51
C LEU A 32 10.65 20.20 3.83
N PHE A 33 9.92 21.27 4.12
CA PHE A 33 8.47 21.22 4.32
C PHE A 33 7.76 20.73 3.06
N ILE A 34 8.05 21.34 1.90
CA ILE A 34 7.51 20.88 0.61
C ILE A 34 7.90 19.42 0.38
N PHE A 35 9.17 19.06 0.58
CA PHE A 35 9.64 17.70 0.37
C PHE A 35 8.90 16.68 1.24
N TYR A 36 8.72 16.96 2.53
CA TYR A 36 8.00 16.11 3.46
C TYR A 36 6.56 15.88 2.99
N TYR A 37 5.88 16.93 2.53
CA TYR A 37 4.50 16.87 2.07
C TYR A 37 4.32 16.42 0.60
N THR A 38 5.39 16.32 -0.19
CA THR A 38 5.31 15.74 -1.53
C THR A 38 5.32 14.21 -1.49
N PRO A 39 4.52 13.51 -2.32
CA PRO A 39 4.50 12.04 -2.35
C PRO A 39 5.84 11.40 -2.74
N TYR A 40 6.81 12.19 -3.20
CA TYR A 40 8.18 11.71 -3.45
C TYR A 40 8.89 11.17 -2.22
N SER A 41 8.62 11.69 -1.03
CA SER A 41 9.26 11.19 0.19
C SER A 41 8.79 9.79 0.59
N TYR A 42 7.63 9.32 0.10
CA TYR A 42 7.19 7.93 0.27
C TYR A 42 8.21 6.94 -0.30
N TYR A 43 8.82 7.26 -1.45
CA TYR A 43 9.79 6.40 -2.10
C TYR A 43 11.12 6.26 -1.35
N LEU A 44 11.29 6.95 -0.21
CA LEU A 44 12.43 6.77 0.69
C LEU A 44 12.08 5.87 1.89
N GLU A 45 10.81 5.57 2.12
CA GLU A 45 10.37 4.76 3.26
C GLU A 45 10.38 3.25 2.91
N PRO A 46 11.07 2.41 3.71
CA PRO A 46 11.08 0.96 3.50
C PRO A 46 9.68 0.32 3.54
N SER A 47 8.80 0.81 4.42
CA SER A 47 7.41 0.36 4.54
C SER A 47 6.63 0.61 3.25
N PHE A 48 6.80 1.78 2.62
CA PHE A 48 6.20 2.08 1.33
C PHE A 48 6.68 1.15 0.22
N HIS A 49 7.98 0.79 0.18
CA HIS A 49 8.49 -0.18 -0.79
C HIS A 49 7.84 -1.56 -0.64
N LYS A 50 7.65 -2.02 0.59
CA LYS A 50 6.97 -3.29 0.89
C LYS A 50 5.51 -3.24 0.47
N PHE A 51 4.81 -2.17 0.83
CA PHE A 51 3.44 -1.90 0.40
C PHE A 51 3.30 -1.89 -1.13
N ARG A 52 4.17 -1.15 -1.83
CA ARG A 52 4.20 -1.11 -3.29
C ARG A 52 4.40 -2.50 -3.90
N ASN A 53 5.25 -3.34 -3.32
CA ASN A 53 5.45 -4.71 -3.80
C ASN A 53 4.22 -5.59 -3.58
N ILE A 54 3.50 -5.41 -2.48
CA ILE A 54 2.20 -6.05 -2.25
C ILE A 54 1.21 -5.60 -3.33
N CYS A 55 1.06 -4.29 -3.57
CA CYS A 55 0.12 -3.77 -4.58
C CYS A 55 0.42 -4.17 -6.02
N LYS A 56 1.64 -4.60 -6.37
CA LYS A 56 1.91 -5.23 -7.68
C LYS A 56 1.13 -6.53 -7.89
N LEU A 57 0.69 -7.16 -6.80
CA LEU A 57 -0.14 -8.36 -6.79
C LEU A 57 -1.63 -8.04 -6.64
N ASP A 58 -2.04 -6.76 -6.64
CA ASP A 58 -3.44 -6.43 -6.84
C ASP A 58 -3.91 -7.04 -8.17
N PRO A 59 -5.07 -7.74 -8.24
CA PRO A 59 -5.50 -8.45 -9.44
C PRO A 59 -5.52 -7.59 -10.70
N GLU A 60 -6.03 -6.36 -10.60
CA GLU A 60 -6.14 -5.45 -11.76
C GLU A 60 -4.76 -4.99 -12.21
N ILE A 61 -3.91 -4.59 -11.27
CA ILE A 61 -2.52 -4.18 -11.56
C ILE A 61 -1.71 -5.35 -12.12
N TYR A 62 -1.85 -6.54 -11.54
CA TYR A 62 -1.12 -7.73 -11.95
C TYR A 62 -1.49 -8.14 -13.37
N GLN A 63 -2.79 -8.17 -13.68
CA GLN A 63 -3.30 -8.47 -15.03
C GLN A 63 -2.90 -7.39 -16.05
N ALA A 64 -2.96 -6.10 -15.68
CA ALA A 64 -2.51 -5.01 -16.55
C ALA A 64 -1.03 -5.13 -16.94
N ASN A 65 -0.20 -5.72 -16.07
CA ASN A 65 1.20 -6.01 -16.33
C ASN A 65 1.43 -7.36 -17.07
N GLY A 66 0.37 -7.98 -17.60
CA GLY A 66 0.44 -9.23 -18.36
C GLY A 66 0.39 -10.51 -17.51
N GLY A 67 0.16 -10.39 -16.20
CA GLY A 67 0.00 -11.52 -15.30
C GLY A 67 -1.32 -12.27 -15.51
N LYS A 68 -1.35 -13.56 -15.15
CA LYS A 68 -2.56 -14.40 -15.16
C LYS A 68 -2.96 -14.76 -13.74
N ILE A 69 -4.26 -14.73 -13.46
CA ILE A 69 -4.80 -15.15 -12.16
C ILE A 69 -4.90 -16.67 -12.17
N ASP A 70 -3.80 -17.31 -11.81
CA ASP A 70 -3.63 -18.76 -11.76
C ASP A 70 -2.92 -19.18 -10.45
N GLU A 71 -2.51 -20.44 -10.39
CA GLU A 71 -1.80 -21.01 -9.26
C GLU A 71 -0.50 -20.27 -8.89
N GLU A 72 0.24 -19.77 -9.87
CA GLU A 72 1.46 -19.00 -9.62
C GLU A 72 1.12 -17.68 -8.91
N TYR A 73 0.09 -16.98 -9.40
CA TYR A 73 -0.40 -15.76 -8.76
C TYR A 73 -0.83 -16.02 -7.31
N TYR A 74 -1.63 -17.06 -7.07
CA TYR A 74 -2.09 -17.38 -5.73
C TYR A 74 -0.93 -17.68 -4.78
N ASN A 75 0.07 -18.44 -5.22
CA ASN A 75 1.26 -18.73 -4.40
C ASN A 75 2.12 -17.48 -4.15
N LYS A 76 2.23 -16.54 -5.10
CA LYS A 76 2.91 -15.25 -4.88
C LYS A 76 2.25 -14.45 -3.77
N VAL A 77 0.92 -14.40 -3.74
CA VAL A 77 0.18 -13.69 -2.68
C VAL A 77 0.31 -14.41 -1.35
N LEU A 78 0.11 -15.73 -1.33
CA LEU A 78 0.12 -16.54 -0.12
C LEU A 78 1.48 -16.56 0.58
N LYS A 79 2.57 -16.32 -0.16
CA LYS A 79 3.91 -16.15 0.40
C LYS A 79 3.98 -15.06 1.48
N TYR A 80 3.17 -14.00 1.40
CA TYR A 80 3.11 -12.97 2.44
C TYR A 80 2.53 -13.48 3.77
N PHE A 81 1.75 -14.56 3.73
CA PHE A 81 1.14 -15.22 4.87
C PHE A 81 1.88 -16.50 5.28
N ASP A 82 3.12 -16.68 4.81
CA ASP A 82 3.97 -17.83 5.09
C ASP A 82 3.30 -19.17 4.73
N THR A 83 2.52 -19.18 3.64
CA THR A 83 1.79 -20.36 3.14
C THR A 83 1.75 -20.43 1.62
N SER A 84 1.09 -21.44 1.08
CA SER A 84 0.89 -21.72 -0.33
C SER A 84 -0.48 -22.39 -0.52
N LEU A 85 -0.95 -22.52 -1.77
CA LEU A 85 -2.21 -23.21 -2.04
C LEU A 85 -2.23 -24.66 -1.55
N ASP A 86 -1.08 -25.33 -1.61
CA ASP A 86 -0.96 -26.75 -1.26
C ASP A 86 -0.84 -26.97 0.26
N THR A 87 -0.35 -25.97 0.99
CA THR A 87 -0.20 -26.01 2.45
C THR A 87 -1.33 -25.31 3.19
N MET A 88 -2.30 -24.75 2.47
CA MET A 88 -3.39 -24.00 3.10
C MET A 88 -4.32 -24.94 3.87
N ASP A 89 -4.57 -24.62 5.13
CA ASP A 89 -5.62 -25.29 5.90
C ASP A 89 -6.98 -24.70 5.52
N TRP A 90 -7.58 -25.28 4.48
CA TRP A 90 -8.89 -24.90 3.96
C TRP A 90 -10.03 -25.12 4.95
N ASN A 91 -9.81 -25.85 6.05
CA ASN A 91 -10.81 -26.11 7.08
C ASN A 91 -10.67 -25.20 8.31
N ASN A 92 -9.74 -24.24 8.28
CA ASN A 92 -9.54 -23.30 9.38
C ASN A 92 -10.77 -22.42 9.59
N LYS A 93 -11.52 -22.68 10.67
CA LYS A 93 -12.75 -21.97 11.04
C LYS A 93 -12.53 -20.50 11.36
N ASN A 94 -11.32 -20.08 11.73
CA ASN A 94 -11.03 -18.67 12.02
C ASN A 94 -10.97 -17.84 10.74
N SER A 95 -10.55 -18.46 9.64
CA SER A 95 -10.42 -17.84 8.32
C SER A 95 -11.65 -18.04 7.43
N LEU A 96 -12.40 -19.12 7.64
CA LEU A 96 -13.65 -19.40 6.92
C LEU A 96 -14.82 -18.60 7.46
N ARG A 97 -15.52 -17.89 6.57
CA ARG A 97 -16.78 -17.20 6.87
C ARG A 97 -17.74 -17.37 5.70
N THR A 98 -19.04 -17.38 5.99
CA THR A 98 -20.08 -17.23 4.95
C THR A 98 -20.47 -15.77 4.91
N ASN A 99 -20.45 -15.15 3.74
CA ASN A 99 -20.94 -13.78 3.59
C ASN A 99 -22.48 -13.72 3.57
N ASP A 100 -23.04 -12.52 3.56
CA ASP A 100 -24.51 -12.29 3.57
C ASP A 100 -25.25 -12.92 2.38
N ARG A 101 -24.53 -13.26 1.31
CA ARG A 101 -25.07 -13.91 0.10
C ARG A 101 -24.96 -15.45 0.16
N GLY A 102 -24.55 -16.02 1.29
CA GLY A 102 -24.38 -17.46 1.44
C GLY A 102 -23.12 -18.03 0.78
N ILE A 103 -22.20 -17.18 0.32
CA ILE A 103 -20.95 -17.60 -0.34
C ILE A 103 -19.88 -17.83 0.72
N LEU A 104 -19.20 -18.98 0.61
CA LEU A 104 -18.07 -19.31 1.48
C LEU A 104 -16.84 -18.49 1.07
N VAL A 105 -16.19 -17.88 2.06
CA VAL A 105 -15.01 -17.04 1.88
C VAL A 105 -13.93 -17.47 2.87
N TYR A 106 -12.71 -17.67 2.38
CA TYR A 106 -11.53 -17.86 3.21
C TYR A 106 -10.71 -16.58 3.24
N ARG A 107 -10.63 -15.91 4.40
CA ARG A 107 -9.89 -14.66 4.55
C ARG A 107 -8.60 -14.86 5.34
N LEU A 108 -7.52 -14.31 4.81
CA LEU A 108 -6.25 -14.12 5.50
C LEU A 108 -6.01 -12.62 5.66
N GLU A 109 -5.52 -12.23 6.83
CA GLU A 109 -5.18 -10.85 7.16
C GLU A 109 -3.86 -10.85 7.94
N LYS A 110 -2.96 -9.93 7.60
CA LYS A 110 -1.66 -9.79 8.25
C LYS A 110 -1.24 -8.33 8.27
N TYR A 111 -0.73 -7.92 9.42
CA TYR A 111 -0.16 -6.61 9.63
C TYR A 111 1.37 -6.69 9.51
N PHE A 112 1.99 -5.72 8.85
CA PHE A 112 3.44 -5.60 8.73
C PHE A 112 3.92 -4.25 9.24
N GLU A 113 5.23 -4.15 9.51
CA GLU A 113 5.90 -2.88 9.89
C GLU A 113 5.19 -2.20 11.06
N ASP A 114 5.02 -2.91 12.17
CA ASP A 114 4.33 -2.43 13.39
C ASP A 114 2.90 -1.90 13.14
N GLY A 115 2.18 -2.51 12.20
CA GLY A 115 0.81 -2.16 11.88
C GLY A 115 0.66 -1.09 10.80
N ARG A 116 1.78 -0.55 10.27
CA ARG A 116 1.74 0.43 9.18
C ARG A 116 1.18 -0.13 7.88
N ILE A 117 1.24 -1.45 7.67
CA ILE A 117 0.66 -2.08 6.48
C ILE A 117 -0.38 -3.09 6.93
N ASN A 118 -1.63 -2.94 6.47
CA ASN A 118 -2.62 -4.00 6.56
C ASN A 118 -2.72 -4.67 5.19
N PHE A 119 -2.57 -6.00 5.15
CA PHE A 119 -2.80 -6.79 3.95
C PHE A 119 -3.80 -7.91 4.21
N SER A 120 -4.82 -7.99 3.36
CA SER A 120 -5.78 -9.08 3.35
C SER A 120 -6.06 -9.63 1.96
N ILE A 121 -6.24 -10.95 1.90
CA ILE A 121 -6.76 -11.66 0.72
C ILE A 121 -7.97 -12.50 1.14
N GLY A 122 -9.00 -12.52 0.29
CA GLY A 122 -10.18 -13.34 0.45
C GLY A 122 -10.38 -14.25 -0.76
N PHE A 123 -10.46 -15.55 -0.56
CA PHE A 123 -10.80 -16.53 -1.59
C PHE A 123 -12.30 -16.84 -1.51
N TYR A 124 -13.02 -16.65 -2.62
CA TYR A 124 -14.43 -16.99 -2.72
C TYR A 124 -14.58 -18.31 -3.45
N PHE A 125 -15.46 -19.17 -2.96
CA PHE A 125 -15.69 -20.49 -3.55
C PHE A 125 -17.05 -20.57 -4.24
N LYS A 126 -17.11 -21.36 -5.32
CA LYS A 126 -18.36 -21.65 -6.04
C LYS A 126 -19.31 -22.49 -5.20
N ASP A 127 -18.73 -23.42 -4.43
CA ASP A 127 -19.45 -24.39 -3.63
C ASP A 127 -19.27 -24.12 -2.13
N LYS A 128 -20.07 -24.81 -1.30
CA LYS A 128 -19.94 -24.75 0.16
C LYS A 128 -18.72 -25.49 0.73
N ASN A 129 -17.81 -25.94 -0.14
CA ASN A 129 -16.61 -26.68 0.23
C ASN A 129 -15.37 -25.89 -0.19
N ALA A 130 -14.61 -25.39 0.78
CA ALA A 130 -13.36 -24.69 0.50
C ALA A 130 -12.28 -25.67 0.02
N LYS A 131 -11.95 -25.62 -1.26
CA LYS A 131 -10.87 -26.40 -1.88
C LYS A 131 -10.21 -25.60 -3.00
N LYS A 132 -8.93 -25.87 -3.28
CA LYS A 132 -8.15 -25.25 -4.38
C LYS A 132 -8.91 -25.21 -5.72
N SER A 133 -9.55 -26.29 -6.12
CA SER A 133 -10.29 -26.39 -7.40
C SER A 133 -11.61 -25.62 -7.45
N SER A 134 -12.12 -25.20 -6.30
CA SER A 134 -13.43 -24.53 -6.16
C SER A 134 -13.32 -23.00 -6.07
N ILE A 135 -12.11 -22.45 -6.11
CA ILE A 135 -11.86 -21.01 -6.10
C ILE A 135 -12.52 -20.38 -7.33
N ASP A 136 -13.40 -19.42 -7.09
CA ASP A 136 -14.09 -18.65 -8.13
C ASP A 136 -13.38 -17.34 -8.41
N LYS A 137 -13.11 -16.58 -7.34
CA LYS A 137 -12.53 -15.25 -7.40
C LYS A 137 -11.75 -14.94 -6.13
N VAL A 138 -10.95 -13.89 -6.19
CA VAL A 138 -10.22 -13.36 -5.04
C VAL A 138 -10.56 -11.89 -4.80
N SER A 139 -10.70 -11.50 -3.54
CA SER A 139 -10.61 -10.10 -3.13
C SER A 139 -9.22 -9.82 -2.60
N PHE A 140 -8.66 -8.69 -2.98
CA PHE A 140 -7.35 -8.23 -2.54
C PHE A 140 -7.53 -6.85 -1.90
N TYR A 141 -6.93 -6.64 -0.74
CA TYR A 141 -6.96 -5.34 -0.08
C TYR A 141 -5.66 -5.13 0.67
N ALA A 142 -4.96 -4.05 0.35
CA ALA A 142 -3.78 -3.63 1.09
C ALA A 142 -3.82 -2.12 1.32
N THR A 143 -3.48 -1.71 2.53
CA THR A 143 -3.32 -0.30 2.89
C THR A 143 -2.00 -0.05 3.58
N TRP A 144 -1.54 1.20 3.50
CA TRP A 144 -0.34 1.69 4.14
C TRP A 144 -0.60 3.01 4.84
N ASP A 145 -0.32 3.05 6.14
CA ASP A 145 -0.34 4.25 6.95
C ASP A 145 0.92 5.08 6.69
N ASN A 146 0.71 6.22 6.05
CA ASN A 146 1.79 7.10 5.66
C ASN A 146 2.30 7.98 6.81
N TYR A 147 1.65 7.95 7.98
CA TYR A 147 1.93 8.78 9.17
C TYR A 147 2.09 10.27 8.88
N ARG A 148 1.60 10.74 7.75
CA ARG A 148 1.68 12.15 7.41
C ARG A 148 0.60 12.88 8.17
N ILE A 149 1.07 13.74 9.05
CA ILE A 149 0.20 14.59 9.82
C ILE A 149 -0.25 15.73 8.92
N PHE A 150 -1.51 15.68 8.52
CA PHE A 150 -2.19 16.79 7.87
C PHE A 150 -3.14 17.45 8.86
N PRO A 151 -3.26 18.80 8.85
CA PRO A 151 -4.34 19.47 9.55
C PRO A 151 -5.65 19.07 8.87
N ALA A 152 -6.42 18.22 9.53
CA ALA A 152 -7.75 17.81 9.10
C ALA A 152 -8.80 18.41 10.06
N GLY A 153 -9.97 18.72 9.53
CA GLY A 153 -11.08 19.33 10.27
C GLY A 153 -11.99 20.17 9.38
N ASN A 154 -13.25 20.30 9.79
CA ASN A 154 -14.17 21.30 9.23
C ASN A 154 -14.39 22.41 10.28
N GLU A 155 -14.98 23.53 9.86
CA GLU A 155 -15.46 24.54 10.81
C GLU A 155 -16.53 23.91 11.71
N GLY A 156 -16.23 23.77 13.01
CA GLY A 156 -17.17 23.29 14.03
C GLY A 156 -16.70 22.06 14.83
N THR A 157 -15.76 21.25 14.34
CA THR A 157 -15.31 20.02 15.03
C THR A 157 -13.86 20.07 15.55
N GLY A 158 -13.12 21.14 15.26
CA GLY A 158 -11.73 21.34 15.68
C GLY A 158 -10.68 20.79 14.70
N PHE A 159 -9.42 21.17 14.91
CA PHE A 159 -8.26 20.68 14.15
C PHE A 159 -7.71 19.40 14.80
N TYR A 160 -7.50 18.36 14.01
CA TYR A 160 -6.82 17.15 14.46
C TYR A 160 -5.69 16.78 13.50
N LEU A 161 -4.66 16.17 14.09
CA LEU A 161 -3.51 15.61 13.39
C LEU A 161 -3.85 14.14 13.11
N SER A 162 -4.27 13.81 11.88
CA SER A 162 -4.51 12.44 11.46
C SER A 162 -3.50 12.01 10.40
N GLY A 163 -2.96 10.79 10.56
CA GLY A 163 -2.30 10.09 9.46
C GLY A 163 -3.29 9.75 8.35
N ASP A 164 -2.78 9.55 7.14
CA ASP A 164 -3.60 9.15 6.00
C ASP A 164 -3.22 7.72 5.55
N TRP A 165 -4.21 7.01 5.02
CA TRP A 165 -4.05 5.64 4.57
C TRP A 165 -4.07 5.61 3.05
N GLU A 166 -3.01 5.09 2.45
CA GLU A 166 -2.95 4.87 1.01
C GLU A 166 -3.29 3.42 0.70
N ASP A 167 -4.09 3.19 -0.33
CA ASP A 167 -4.41 1.86 -0.84
C ASP A 167 -3.77 1.61 -2.22
N CYS A 168 -4.01 0.42 -2.79
CA CYS A 168 -3.42 0.09 -4.10
C CYS A 168 -3.98 0.92 -5.27
N ASP A 169 -5.10 1.64 -5.09
CA ASP A 169 -5.65 2.52 -6.13
C ASP A 169 -4.71 3.71 -6.40
N TYR A 170 -3.84 4.07 -5.44
CA TYR A 170 -2.72 5.00 -5.64
C TYR A 170 -1.89 4.64 -6.90
N PHE A 171 -1.69 3.35 -7.17
CA PHE A 171 -0.91 2.88 -8.32
C PHE A 171 -1.74 2.68 -9.59
N LYS A 172 -3.07 2.58 -9.48
CA LYS A 172 -3.98 2.42 -10.63
C LYS A 172 -4.14 3.72 -11.43
N LYS A 173 -3.94 4.87 -10.79
CA LYS A 173 -3.98 6.20 -11.45
C LYS A 173 -3.04 6.31 -12.66
N GLY A 174 -1.95 5.53 -12.71
CA GLY A 174 -1.03 5.46 -13.86
C GLY A 174 -1.49 4.56 -15.02
N LEU A 175 -2.42 3.63 -14.79
CA LEU A 175 -2.90 2.68 -15.80
C LEU A 175 -3.95 3.28 -16.73
N ASN A 176 -4.76 4.21 -16.23
CA ASN A 176 -5.81 4.88 -17.02
C ASN A 176 -5.26 5.89 -18.04
N ASN A 177 -3.99 6.32 -17.89
CA ASN A 177 -3.34 7.25 -18.81
C ASN A 177 -2.57 6.54 -19.94
N ALA A 178 -2.57 5.20 -19.96
CA ALA A 178 -1.86 4.37 -20.94
C ALA A 178 -2.81 3.62 -21.91
N LYS A 179 -4.10 3.97 -21.91
CA LYS A 179 -5.11 3.47 -22.86
C LYS A 179 -5.44 4.52 -23.91
#